data_AF-A0A7S3KDT0-F1
#
_entry.id   AF-A0A7S3KDT0-F1
#
_cell.length_a   1.000
_cell.length_b   1.000
_cell.length_c   1.000
_cell.angle_alpha   90.00
_cell.angle_beta   90.00
_cell.angle_gamma   90.00
#
_symmetry.space_group_name_H-M   'P 1'
#
loop_
_entity.id
_entity.type
_entity.pdbx_description
1 polymer ?
#
loop_
_entity_poly.entity_id
_entity_poly.type
_entity_poly.pdbx_seq_one_letter_code
_entity_poly.pdbx_strand_id
1 'polypeptide(L)'
;METGMPRPNDLIWCANNIPMLLYESSITMIGPNTMENLELGNEDDINGIGYCCEIDGVRLITTNQIYWFERVQQSVIDSLSLLSDHPANQLIDAFKEYELKSENTEKIFREIGGNLKQAITTVMEAATYQYNIPFQKLLCEVASFGKKKISSEEYSSDMYVQTIKYLSLINKLRFSEKCRRAITYKQLKNINPRNLLPIQLKYRDYFLVLRTVKNLNLKQRYVNMCYEEWACCLLRNSTKDAIMIQDLIVEKLQELEEEIKMKGGHEKYNALTGAVSTIDYTKIAKVAQEVGHKDTAIQLVNYEKSVIKKIPYLLELNQFEVALEISISNGDMDIVNKVISKILEKHGNDDEFMRDFLERMKISHRKFISYAKQEENIELMRKLRGLMEDIYNYSEVKMLIKRENSINKFKEEERDAELNGVEDTFKKIYKDQFKSGIVKNQRKLIAKQGEINDKLKTRNFTGRTAKDSIVLLLKSSKQSEAKALAKSIKMNEICYLGIEAKVFADMNLFEQIEKYLEVRKPKLPFEYLAQICLEKKKMSLAKEFVDRIQDEDIKESLMMKFA
;
A
#
# COMPACT_ATOMS: atom_id res chain seq x y z
N MET A 1 -60.43 -32.63 -37.73
CA MET A 1 -60.18 -31.26 -37.24
C MET A 1 -59.10 -31.35 -36.18
N GLU A 2 -57.84 -31.37 -36.61
CA GLU A 2 -56.68 -31.17 -35.73
C GLU A 2 -55.99 -29.92 -36.26
N THR A 3 -56.44 -28.75 -35.80
CA THR A 3 -55.69 -27.50 -35.98
C THR A 3 -54.68 -27.40 -34.85
N GLY A 4 -53.73 -28.34 -34.83
CA GLY A 4 -52.63 -28.31 -33.87
C GLY A 4 -51.54 -27.41 -34.42
N MET A 5 -51.40 -26.19 -33.89
CA MET A 5 -50.12 -25.50 -34.03
C MET A 5 -49.03 -26.44 -33.50
N PRO A 6 -47.87 -26.53 -34.17
CA PRO A 6 -46.75 -27.34 -33.68
C PRO A 6 -46.46 -26.94 -32.23
N ARG A 7 -45.92 -27.87 -31.43
CA ARG A 7 -45.56 -27.54 -30.05
C ARG A 7 -44.43 -26.49 -30.09
N PRO A 8 -44.56 -25.33 -29.43
CA PRO A 8 -43.49 -24.35 -29.40
C PRO A 8 -42.28 -24.95 -28.67
N ASN A 9 -41.11 -24.63 -29.20
CA ASN A 9 -39.81 -25.02 -28.63
C ASN A 9 -39.57 -24.29 -27.31
N ASP A 10 -39.96 -23.01 -27.23
CA ASP A 10 -39.81 -22.22 -26.02
C ASP A 10 -40.83 -21.07 -25.93
N LEU A 11 -41.04 -20.54 -24.73
CA LEU A 11 -41.81 -19.33 -24.44
C LEU A 11 -40.86 -18.27 -23.88
N ILE A 12 -40.72 -17.17 -24.61
CA ILE A 12 -39.79 -16.09 -24.24
C ILE A 12 -40.52 -14.75 -24.11
N TRP A 13 -39.86 -13.79 -23.49
CA TRP A 13 -40.39 -12.43 -23.33
C TRP A 13 -39.59 -11.42 -24.15
N CYS A 14 -40.28 -10.59 -24.91
CA CYS A 14 -39.72 -9.39 -25.52
C CYS A 14 -39.68 -8.27 -24.46
N ALA A 15 -38.55 -8.14 -23.77
CA ALA A 15 -38.44 -7.36 -22.55
C ALA A 15 -39.54 -7.73 -21.54
N ASN A 16 -40.30 -6.75 -21.03
CA ASN A 16 -41.42 -6.99 -20.12
C ASN A 16 -42.78 -6.80 -20.81
N ASN A 17 -42.82 -6.80 -22.15
CA ASN A 17 -43.97 -6.30 -22.90
C ASN A 17 -44.82 -7.42 -23.51
N ILE A 18 -44.21 -8.30 -24.31
CA ILE A 18 -44.94 -9.22 -25.18
C ILE A 18 -44.35 -10.63 -25.02
N PRO A 19 -45.15 -11.63 -24.61
CA PRO A 19 -44.76 -13.03 -24.68
C PRO A 19 -44.71 -13.51 -26.14
N MET A 20 -43.68 -14.29 -26.46
CA MET A 20 -43.44 -14.84 -27.78
C MET A 20 -43.19 -16.34 -27.69
N LEU A 21 -43.83 -17.11 -28.57
CA LEU A 21 -43.58 -18.54 -28.75
C LEU A 21 -42.57 -18.73 -29.86
N LEU A 22 -41.52 -19.50 -29.61
CA LEU A 22 -40.51 -19.86 -30.60
C LEU A 22 -40.81 -21.23 -31.19
N TYR A 23 -40.67 -21.33 -32.50
CA TYR A 23 -40.70 -22.59 -33.25
C TYR A 23 -39.32 -22.82 -33.90
N GLU A 24 -39.21 -23.77 -34.83
CA GLU A 24 -37.95 -24.08 -35.51
C GLU A 24 -37.52 -22.96 -36.47
N SER A 25 -38.47 -22.40 -37.21
CA SER A 25 -38.25 -21.39 -38.27
C SER A 25 -39.07 -20.10 -38.08
N SER A 26 -40.00 -20.09 -37.13
CA SER A 26 -40.96 -18.99 -36.95
C SER A 26 -41.13 -18.58 -35.49
N ILE A 27 -41.71 -17.40 -35.30
CA ILE A 27 -42.09 -16.90 -33.99
C ILE A 27 -43.56 -16.45 -33.99
N THR A 28 -44.26 -16.70 -32.90
CA THR A 28 -45.61 -16.17 -32.66
C THR A 28 -45.54 -15.12 -31.55
N MET A 29 -45.95 -13.89 -31.84
CA MET A 29 -46.10 -12.83 -30.86
C MET A 29 -47.53 -12.80 -30.34
N ILE A 30 -47.72 -12.80 -29.02
CA ILE A 30 -49.05 -12.81 -28.39
C ILE A 30 -49.29 -11.44 -27.74
N GLY A 31 -50.11 -10.63 -28.39
CA GLY A 31 -50.61 -9.36 -27.86
C GLY A 31 -51.94 -9.53 -27.08
N PRO A 32 -52.45 -8.45 -26.46
CA PRO A 32 -53.70 -8.50 -25.69
C PRO A 32 -54.91 -8.97 -26.51
N ASN A 33 -54.96 -8.57 -27.79
CA ASN A 33 -56.09 -8.83 -28.70
C ASN A 33 -55.64 -9.39 -30.06
N THR A 34 -54.34 -9.64 -30.26
CA THR A 34 -53.78 -10.05 -31.54
C THR A 34 -52.73 -11.13 -31.34
N MET A 35 -52.66 -12.06 -32.29
CA MET A 35 -51.61 -13.04 -32.38
C MET A 35 -51.03 -12.96 -33.78
N GLU A 36 -49.75 -12.64 -33.88
CA GLU A 36 -49.07 -12.48 -35.17
C GLU A 36 -47.94 -13.48 -35.28
N ASN A 37 -47.93 -14.22 -36.39
CA ASN A 37 -46.87 -15.15 -36.73
C ASN A 37 -45.91 -14.49 -37.70
N LEU A 38 -44.61 -14.60 -37.42
CA LEU A 38 -43.55 -14.12 -38.29
C LEU A 38 -42.61 -15.27 -38.62
N GLU A 39 -42.54 -15.58 -39.91
CA GLU A 39 -41.56 -16.51 -40.48
C GLU A 39 -40.20 -15.80 -40.58
N LEU A 40 -39.15 -16.38 -39.99
CA LEU A 40 -37.81 -15.81 -40.03
C LEU A 40 -36.98 -16.32 -41.22
N GLY A 41 -37.44 -17.38 -41.89
CA GLY A 41 -36.86 -17.94 -43.10
C GLY A 41 -37.49 -19.28 -43.45
N ASN A 42 -36.98 -19.96 -44.46
CA ASN A 42 -37.46 -21.29 -44.83
C ASN A 42 -36.98 -22.33 -43.81
N GLU A 43 -37.80 -23.35 -43.56
CA GLU A 43 -37.47 -24.46 -42.66
C GLU A 43 -36.18 -25.19 -43.06
N ASP A 44 -35.87 -25.26 -44.36
CA ASP A 44 -34.66 -25.90 -44.88
C ASP A 44 -33.37 -25.09 -44.63
N ASP A 45 -33.47 -23.78 -44.36
CA ASP A 45 -32.33 -22.86 -44.25
C ASP A 45 -31.92 -22.56 -42.80
N ILE A 46 -32.80 -22.82 -41.82
CA ILE A 46 -32.64 -22.43 -40.41
C ILE A 46 -32.65 -23.68 -39.52
N ASN A 47 -31.48 -24.03 -38.97
CA ASN A 47 -31.33 -25.13 -37.99
C ASN A 47 -31.66 -24.66 -36.57
N GLY A 48 -32.88 -24.12 -36.38
CA GLY A 48 -33.37 -23.61 -35.11
C GLY A 48 -32.97 -22.17 -34.81
N ILE A 49 -33.65 -21.60 -33.80
CA ILE A 49 -33.52 -20.20 -33.39
C ILE A 49 -32.92 -20.14 -31.98
N GLY A 50 -31.71 -19.60 -31.87
CA GLY A 50 -31.15 -19.18 -30.58
C GLY A 50 -31.72 -17.82 -30.17
N TYR A 51 -31.85 -17.55 -28.88
CA TYR A 51 -32.35 -16.26 -28.41
C TYR A 51 -31.59 -15.72 -27.20
N CYS A 52 -31.68 -14.40 -27.02
CA CYS A 52 -31.17 -13.69 -25.86
C CYS A 52 -32.17 -12.58 -25.49
N CYS A 53 -32.86 -12.76 -24.35
CA CYS A 53 -33.74 -11.74 -23.80
C CYS A 53 -32.90 -10.62 -23.16
N GLU A 54 -33.13 -9.39 -23.60
CA GLU A 54 -32.39 -8.20 -23.15
C GLU A 54 -33.34 -7.18 -22.51
N ILE A 55 -32.79 -6.10 -21.94
CA ILE A 55 -33.53 -5.12 -21.12
C ILE A 55 -34.61 -4.33 -21.88
N ASP A 56 -34.61 -4.41 -23.21
CA ASP A 56 -35.41 -3.58 -24.11
C ASP A 56 -35.91 -4.32 -25.36
N GLY A 57 -35.63 -5.62 -25.46
CA GLY A 57 -36.08 -6.44 -26.56
C GLY A 57 -35.55 -7.86 -26.47
N VAL A 58 -35.59 -8.58 -27.58
CA VAL A 58 -34.94 -9.87 -27.75
C VAL A 58 -34.05 -9.86 -28.99
N ARG A 59 -32.89 -10.49 -28.89
CA ARG A 59 -32.11 -10.91 -30.07
C ARG A 59 -32.46 -12.34 -30.43
N LEU A 60 -32.87 -12.56 -31.68
CA LEU A 60 -33.00 -13.89 -32.25
C LEU A 60 -31.83 -14.14 -33.18
N ILE A 61 -31.20 -15.30 -33.03
CA ILE A 61 -29.98 -15.69 -33.71
C ILE A 61 -30.31 -16.93 -34.52
N THR A 62 -30.31 -16.76 -35.83
CA THR A 62 -30.46 -17.85 -36.80
C THR A 62 -29.08 -18.24 -37.33
N THR A 63 -29.02 -19.27 -38.18
CA THR A 63 -27.83 -19.69 -38.92
C THR A 63 -27.20 -18.54 -39.72
N ASN A 64 -28.04 -17.67 -40.31
CA ASN A 64 -27.59 -16.68 -41.29
C ASN A 64 -27.66 -15.24 -40.78
N GLN A 65 -28.56 -14.92 -39.85
CA GLN A 65 -28.87 -13.55 -39.46
C GLN A 65 -29.19 -13.40 -37.97
N ILE A 66 -28.97 -12.19 -37.46
CA ILE A 66 -29.39 -11.78 -36.13
C ILE A 66 -30.53 -10.77 -36.30
N TYR A 67 -31.69 -11.09 -35.74
CA TYR A 67 -32.84 -10.22 -35.71
C TYR A 67 -32.95 -9.53 -34.35
N TRP A 68 -33.32 -8.25 -34.36
CA TRP A 68 -33.64 -7.48 -33.16
C TRP A 68 -35.14 -7.20 -33.13
N PHE A 69 -35.79 -7.68 -32.08
CA PHE A 69 -37.21 -7.42 -31.85
C PHE A 69 -37.37 -6.54 -30.62
N GLU A 70 -38.05 -5.43 -30.80
CA GLU A 70 -38.44 -4.52 -29.72
C GLU A 70 -39.87 -4.04 -29.95
N ARG A 71 -40.55 -3.69 -28.87
CA ARG A 71 -41.83 -2.99 -28.97
C ARG A 71 -41.56 -1.59 -29.53
N VAL A 72 -42.32 -1.20 -30.56
CA VAL A 72 -42.29 0.18 -31.08
C VAL A 72 -42.71 1.14 -29.97
N GLN A 73 -41.84 2.11 -29.69
CA GLN A 73 -42.01 3.02 -28.57
C GLN A 73 -42.98 4.15 -28.90
N GLN A 74 -43.71 4.62 -27.88
CA GLN A 74 -44.72 5.66 -28.08
C GLN A 74 -44.12 6.94 -28.68
N SER A 75 -42.90 7.32 -28.27
CA SER A 75 -42.22 8.49 -28.83
C SER A 75 -41.96 8.38 -30.34
N VAL A 76 -41.73 7.18 -30.85
CA VAL A 76 -41.56 6.92 -32.30
C VAL A 76 -42.90 7.06 -33.00
N ILE A 77 -43.98 6.51 -32.43
CA ILE A 77 -45.34 6.61 -32.97
C ILE A 77 -45.78 8.08 -32.99
N ASP A 78 -45.61 8.80 -31.88
CA ASP A 78 -45.97 10.21 -31.71
C ASP A 78 -45.17 11.14 -32.61
N SER A 79 -43.95 10.75 -33.02
CA SER A 79 -43.12 11.57 -33.90
C SER A 79 -43.32 11.24 -35.37
N LEU A 80 -43.45 9.96 -35.74
CA LEU A 80 -43.34 9.50 -37.12
C LEU A 80 -44.62 8.91 -37.71
N SER A 81 -45.66 8.67 -36.91
CA SER A 81 -46.94 8.16 -37.45
C SER A 81 -47.62 9.23 -38.30
N LEU A 82 -48.14 8.83 -39.46
CA LEU A 82 -48.79 9.72 -40.43
C LEU A 82 -50.07 10.38 -39.91
N LEU A 83 -50.70 9.79 -38.89
CA LEU A 83 -51.95 10.27 -38.30
C LEU A 83 -51.75 10.77 -36.87
N SER A 84 -50.51 11.14 -36.50
CA SER A 84 -50.25 11.64 -35.16
C SER A 84 -50.52 13.13 -35.07
N ASP A 85 -51.45 13.52 -34.20
CA ASP A 85 -51.68 14.92 -33.83
C ASP A 85 -50.72 15.40 -32.72
N HIS A 86 -49.68 14.63 -32.40
CA HIS A 86 -48.78 14.96 -31.30
C HIS A 86 -47.83 16.11 -31.69
N PRO A 87 -47.49 17.02 -30.74
CA PRO A 87 -46.61 18.17 -31.00
C PRO A 87 -45.24 17.82 -31.62
N ALA A 88 -44.76 16.59 -31.41
CA ALA A 88 -43.53 16.08 -31.99
C ALA A 88 -43.61 15.89 -33.51
N ASN A 89 -44.74 15.37 -34.01
CA ASN A 89 -45.00 15.21 -35.44
C ASN A 89 -45.16 16.59 -36.10
N GLN A 90 -45.92 17.49 -35.47
CA GLN A 90 -46.07 18.88 -35.91
C GLN A 90 -44.73 19.61 -36.01
N LEU A 91 -43.80 19.36 -35.07
CA LEU A 91 -42.45 19.95 -35.12
C LEU A 91 -41.62 19.42 -36.30
N ILE A 92 -41.79 18.15 -36.68
CA ILE A 92 -41.15 17.58 -37.87
C ILE A 92 -41.73 18.21 -39.14
N ASP A 93 -43.04 18.43 -39.19
CA ASP A 93 -43.67 19.09 -40.34
C ASP A 93 -43.29 20.57 -40.44
N ALA A 94 -43.19 21.27 -39.32
CA ALA A 94 -42.63 22.62 -39.27
C ALA A 94 -41.20 22.68 -39.83
N PHE A 95 -40.38 21.65 -39.56
CA PHE A 95 -39.03 21.57 -40.12
C PHE A 95 -39.03 21.33 -41.64
N LYS A 96 -39.92 20.48 -42.16
CA LYS A 96 -40.08 20.28 -43.61
C LYS A 96 -40.51 21.58 -44.31
N GLU A 97 -41.51 22.28 -43.77
CA GLU A 97 -41.96 23.57 -44.30
C GLU A 97 -40.84 24.63 -44.25
N TYR A 98 -40.01 24.59 -43.21
CA TYR A 98 -38.82 25.44 -43.10
C TYR A 98 -37.79 25.14 -44.19
N GLU A 99 -37.51 23.87 -44.48
CA GLU A 99 -36.60 23.47 -45.57
C GLU A 99 -37.13 23.93 -46.94
N LEU A 100 -38.45 23.94 -47.12
CA LEU A 100 -39.14 24.47 -48.30
C LEU A 100 -39.24 26.01 -48.34
N LYS A 101 -38.72 26.71 -47.31
CA LYS A 101 -38.78 28.19 -47.15
C LYS A 101 -40.21 28.74 -47.15
N SER A 102 -41.15 27.96 -46.63
CA SER A 102 -42.57 28.32 -46.51
C SER A 102 -42.84 29.18 -45.27
N GLU A 103 -43.72 30.18 -45.42
CA GLU A 103 -44.18 31.03 -44.30
C GLU A 103 -45.07 30.26 -43.30
N ASN A 104 -45.53 29.06 -43.65
CA ASN A 104 -46.38 28.23 -42.77
C ASN A 104 -45.66 27.74 -41.51
N THR A 105 -44.33 27.74 -41.50
CA THR A 105 -43.49 27.38 -40.35
C THR A 105 -43.91 28.13 -39.07
N GLU A 106 -44.11 29.45 -39.14
CA GLU A 106 -44.48 30.28 -37.98
C GLU A 106 -45.93 30.07 -37.53
N LYS A 107 -46.79 29.50 -38.38
CA LYS A 107 -48.16 29.10 -37.99
C LYS A 107 -48.11 27.81 -37.17
N ILE A 108 -47.38 26.81 -37.64
CA ILE A 108 -47.23 25.52 -36.94
C ILE A 108 -46.56 25.72 -35.58
N PHE A 109 -45.58 26.62 -35.44
CA PHE A 109 -45.01 26.94 -34.12
C PHE A 109 -46.01 27.58 -33.15
N ARG A 110 -46.93 28.41 -33.64
CA ARG A 110 -48.01 28.97 -32.81
C ARG A 110 -48.99 27.89 -32.36
N GLU A 111 -49.25 26.89 -33.20
CA GLU A 111 -50.10 25.74 -32.87
C GLU A 111 -49.46 24.83 -31.82
N ILE A 112 -48.16 24.54 -31.95
CA ILE A 112 -47.39 23.79 -30.94
C ILE A 112 -47.41 24.53 -29.59
N GLY A 113 -47.26 25.86 -29.62
CA GLY A 113 -47.38 26.73 -28.44
C GLY A 113 -46.49 26.30 -27.28
N GLY A 114 -47.07 26.22 -26.08
CA GLY A 114 -46.36 25.85 -24.85
C GLY A 114 -45.86 24.40 -24.80
N ASN A 115 -46.24 23.55 -25.76
CA ASN A 115 -45.85 22.13 -25.79
C ASN A 115 -44.51 21.90 -26.52
N LEU A 116 -43.82 22.96 -26.94
CA LEU A 116 -42.57 22.86 -27.68
C LEU A 116 -41.48 22.06 -26.94
N LYS A 117 -41.41 22.20 -25.61
CA LYS A 117 -40.51 21.41 -24.76
C LYS A 117 -40.78 19.90 -24.86
N GLN A 118 -42.06 19.52 -24.83
CA GLN A 118 -42.49 18.14 -24.99
C GLN A 118 -42.16 17.64 -26.40
N ALA A 119 -42.48 18.42 -27.43
CA ALA A 119 -42.15 18.09 -28.83
C ALA A 119 -40.65 17.78 -29.01
N ILE A 120 -39.76 18.67 -28.55
CA ILE A 120 -38.31 18.49 -28.64
C ILE A 120 -37.87 17.22 -27.90
N THR A 121 -38.39 17.00 -26.69
CA THR A 121 -38.03 15.83 -25.87
C THR A 121 -38.47 14.53 -26.54
N THR A 122 -39.70 14.45 -27.04
CA THR A 122 -40.24 13.28 -27.72
C THR A 122 -39.51 12.98 -29.03
N VAL A 123 -39.19 14.00 -29.84
CA VAL A 123 -38.39 13.83 -31.06
C VAL A 123 -36.98 13.31 -30.73
N MET A 124 -36.35 13.85 -29.69
CA MET A 124 -35.04 13.36 -29.23
C MET A 124 -35.10 11.93 -28.73
N GLU A 125 -36.14 11.56 -27.99
CA GLU A 125 -36.37 10.17 -27.56
C GLU A 125 -36.59 9.25 -28.75
N ALA A 126 -37.40 9.66 -29.74
CA ALA A 126 -37.62 8.89 -30.97
C ALA A 126 -36.30 8.63 -31.72
N ALA A 127 -35.38 9.61 -31.75
CA ALA A 127 -34.06 9.45 -32.35
C ALA A 127 -33.22 8.34 -31.70
N THR A 128 -33.46 8.03 -30.42
CA THR A 128 -32.72 6.98 -29.69
C THR A 128 -33.06 5.56 -30.15
N TYR A 129 -34.23 5.36 -30.75
CA TYR A 129 -34.70 4.08 -31.28
C TYR A 129 -34.40 3.90 -32.78
N GLN A 130 -33.91 4.95 -33.46
CA GLN A 130 -33.57 4.85 -34.88
C GLN A 130 -32.20 4.19 -35.10
N TYR A 131 -32.17 3.18 -35.98
CA TYR A 131 -30.95 2.51 -36.44
C TYR A 131 -30.42 3.09 -37.76
N ASN A 132 -31.29 3.70 -38.56
CA ASN A 132 -30.92 4.38 -39.79
C ASN A 132 -30.29 5.75 -39.46
N ILE A 133 -29.01 5.92 -39.82
CA ILE A 133 -28.24 7.13 -39.48
C ILE A 133 -28.85 8.40 -40.10
N PRO A 134 -29.21 8.45 -41.40
CA PRO A 134 -29.94 9.59 -41.97
C PRO A 134 -31.18 10.02 -41.18
N PHE A 135 -32.09 9.09 -40.85
CA PHE A 135 -33.29 9.42 -40.06
C PHE A 135 -32.96 9.88 -38.65
N GLN A 136 -31.97 9.26 -38.00
CA GLN A 136 -31.52 9.70 -36.69
C GLN A 136 -30.95 11.13 -36.70
N LYS A 137 -30.19 11.48 -37.74
CA LYS A 137 -29.67 12.85 -37.93
C LYS A 137 -30.79 13.85 -38.16
N LEU A 138 -31.75 13.52 -39.03
CA LEU A 138 -32.92 14.36 -39.29
C LEU A 138 -33.66 14.69 -37.98
N LEU A 139 -33.96 13.68 -37.15
CA LEU A 139 -34.64 13.93 -35.86
C LEU A 139 -33.81 14.81 -34.91
N CYS A 140 -32.49 14.63 -34.88
CA CYS A 140 -31.61 15.51 -34.10
C CYS A 140 -31.60 16.95 -34.64
N GLU A 141 -31.66 17.14 -35.96
CA GLU A 141 -31.74 18.45 -36.62
C GLU A 141 -33.08 19.14 -36.34
N VAL A 142 -34.19 18.40 -36.41
CA VAL A 142 -35.54 18.86 -36.02
C VAL A 142 -35.56 19.32 -34.56
N ALA A 143 -34.99 18.52 -33.66
CA ALA A 143 -34.89 18.90 -32.25
C ALA A 143 -34.00 20.14 -32.05
N SER A 144 -32.90 20.27 -32.82
CA SER A 144 -32.05 21.46 -32.84
C SER A 144 -32.81 22.70 -33.31
N PHE A 145 -33.68 22.54 -34.31
CA PHE A 145 -34.53 23.59 -34.85
C PHE A 145 -35.54 24.07 -33.80
N GLY A 146 -36.27 23.16 -33.16
CA GLY A 146 -37.16 23.51 -32.05
C GLY A 146 -36.43 24.18 -30.89
N LYS A 147 -35.21 23.71 -30.55
CA LYS A 147 -34.37 24.30 -29.51
C LYS A 147 -34.02 25.77 -29.77
N LYS A 148 -33.88 26.20 -31.02
CA LYS A 148 -33.60 27.62 -31.35
C LYS A 148 -34.78 28.55 -31.05
N LYS A 149 -35.99 28.01 -30.91
CA LYS A 149 -37.23 28.75 -30.73
C LYS A 149 -37.73 28.76 -29.27
N ILE A 150 -37.04 28.07 -28.36
CA ILE A 150 -37.37 28.02 -26.93
C ILE A 150 -36.30 28.73 -26.10
N SER A 151 -36.71 29.36 -24.99
CA SER A 151 -35.78 30.02 -24.07
C SER A 151 -34.89 28.99 -23.36
N SER A 152 -33.67 29.40 -22.98
CA SER A 152 -32.74 28.51 -22.26
C SER A 152 -33.19 28.20 -20.82
N GLU A 153 -34.13 28.97 -20.28
CA GLU A 153 -34.73 28.74 -18.95
C GLU A 153 -35.77 27.61 -18.99
N GLU A 154 -36.47 27.44 -20.11
CA GLU A 154 -37.50 26.41 -20.27
C GLU A 154 -36.92 25.04 -20.68
N TYR A 155 -35.80 25.02 -21.42
CA TYR A 155 -35.16 23.80 -21.90
C TYR A 155 -33.64 23.80 -21.68
N SER A 156 -33.15 22.92 -20.79
CA SER A 156 -31.72 22.68 -20.63
C SER A 156 -31.15 21.94 -21.85
N SER A 157 -30.07 22.51 -22.39
CA SER A 157 -29.30 21.93 -23.50
C SER A 157 -28.58 20.63 -23.13
N ASP A 158 -28.46 20.31 -21.85
CA ASP A 158 -27.64 19.20 -21.37
C ASP A 158 -28.18 17.84 -21.85
N MET A 159 -29.49 17.64 -21.77
CA MET A 159 -30.14 16.40 -22.23
C MET A 159 -29.95 16.19 -23.73
N TYR A 160 -30.10 17.25 -24.52
CA TYR A 160 -29.86 17.22 -25.96
C TYR A 160 -28.40 16.84 -26.29
N VAL A 161 -27.43 17.54 -25.67
CA VAL A 161 -26.00 17.29 -25.90
C VAL A 161 -25.61 15.89 -25.45
N GLN A 162 -26.10 15.43 -24.30
CA GLN A 162 -25.84 14.10 -23.80
C GLN A 162 -26.39 13.03 -24.75
N THR A 163 -27.63 13.17 -25.20
CA THR A 163 -28.25 12.23 -26.15
C THR A 163 -27.44 12.15 -27.44
N ILE A 164 -27.02 13.27 -28.02
CA ILE A 164 -26.16 13.28 -29.22
C ILE A 164 -24.82 12.59 -28.96
N LYS A 165 -24.19 12.79 -27.79
CA LYS A 165 -22.94 12.10 -27.44
C LYS A 165 -23.12 10.58 -27.42
N TYR A 166 -24.25 10.10 -26.89
CA TYR A 166 -24.62 8.69 -26.88
C TYR A 166 -24.91 8.17 -28.29
N LEU A 167 -25.70 8.88 -29.11
CA LEU A 167 -25.99 8.48 -30.50
C LEU A 167 -24.73 8.50 -31.37
N SER A 168 -23.83 9.45 -31.18
CA SER A 168 -22.54 9.45 -31.87
C SER A 168 -21.70 8.23 -31.50
N LEU A 169 -21.71 7.84 -30.22
CA LEU A 169 -20.98 6.67 -29.73
C LEU A 169 -21.63 5.35 -30.19
N ILE A 170 -22.96 5.25 -30.15
CA ILE A 170 -23.69 4.03 -30.52
C ILE A 170 -23.45 3.67 -31.98
N ASN A 171 -23.46 4.67 -32.87
CA ASN A 171 -23.20 4.45 -34.29
C ASN A 171 -21.77 3.96 -34.52
N LYS A 172 -20.80 4.46 -33.76
CA LYS A 172 -19.42 3.97 -33.85
C LYS A 172 -19.24 2.56 -33.34
N LEU A 173 -19.98 2.18 -32.30
CA LEU A 173 -20.00 0.81 -31.79
C LEU A 173 -20.66 -0.15 -32.80
N ARG A 174 -21.80 0.25 -33.38
CA ARG A 174 -22.54 -0.53 -34.38
C ARG A 174 -21.74 -0.76 -35.65
N PHE A 175 -21.05 0.28 -36.12
CA PHE A 175 -20.34 0.28 -37.41
C PHE A 175 -18.81 0.28 -37.27
N SER A 176 -18.25 -0.12 -36.12
CA SER A 176 -16.78 -0.26 -35.97
C SER A 176 -16.26 -1.30 -36.95
N GLU A 177 -15.17 -0.98 -37.66
CA GLU A 177 -14.50 -1.89 -38.58
C GLU A 177 -13.85 -3.07 -37.85
N LYS A 178 -13.38 -2.85 -36.61
CA LYS A 178 -12.68 -3.87 -35.81
C LYS A 178 -13.63 -4.77 -35.05
N CYS A 179 -14.68 -4.19 -34.45
CA CYS A 179 -15.63 -4.95 -33.65
C CYS A 179 -17.00 -4.28 -33.64
N ARG A 180 -17.85 -4.68 -34.59
CA ARG A 180 -19.26 -4.28 -34.65
C ARG A 180 -20.02 -4.81 -33.43
N ARG A 181 -20.90 -3.97 -32.87
CA ARG A 181 -21.77 -4.34 -31.75
C ARG A 181 -23.20 -3.91 -32.01
N ALA A 182 -24.12 -4.87 -31.95
CA ALA A 182 -25.56 -4.62 -32.05
C ALA A 182 -26.13 -4.03 -30.73
N ILE A 183 -25.54 -2.96 -30.22
CA ILE A 183 -25.93 -2.35 -28.94
C ILE A 183 -27.08 -1.35 -29.12
N THR A 184 -28.01 -1.30 -28.16
CA THR A 184 -29.12 -0.33 -28.12
C THR A 184 -28.79 0.88 -27.27
N TYR A 185 -29.59 1.95 -27.38
CA TYR A 185 -29.39 3.16 -26.58
C TYR A 185 -29.59 2.87 -25.09
N LYS A 186 -30.63 2.10 -24.73
CA LYS A 186 -30.93 1.74 -23.34
C LYS A 186 -29.85 0.84 -22.76
N GLN A 187 -29.28 -0.07 -23.55
CA GLN A 187 -28.13 -0.88 -23.15
C GLN A 187 -26.89 -0.04 -22.92
N LEU A 188 -26.56 0.86 -23.84
CA LEU A 188 -25.40 1.74 -23.70
C LEU A 188 -25.52 2.69 -22.49
N LYS A 189 -26.74 3.13 -22.14
CA LYS A 189 -26.99 3.95 -20.94
C LYS A 189 -26.78 3.16 -19.64
N ASN A 190 -27.06 1.85 -19.66
CA ASN A 190 -26.97 0.98 -18.48
C ASN A 190 -25.67 0.18 -18.41
N ILE A 191 -24.84 0.19 -19.46
CA ILE A 191 -23.61 -0.61 -19.48
C ILE A 191 -22.58 -0.02 -18.50
N ASN A 192 -22.00 -0.89 -17.69
CA ASN A 192 -20.85 -0.50 -16.89
C ASN A 192 -19.64 -0.31 -17.82
N PRO A 193 -18.97 0.86 -17.83
CA PRO A 193 -17.78 1.07 -18.67
C PRO A 193 -16.68 0.02 -18.45
N ARG A 194 -16.59 -0.55 -17.25
CA ARG A 194 -15.67 -1.66 -16.94
C ARG A 194 -15.90 -2.91 -17.79
N ASN A 195 -17.10 -3.09 -18.33
CA ASN A 195 -17.44 -4.23 -19.17
C ASN A 195 -17.26 -3.90 -20.65
N LEU A 196 -17.48 -2.65 -21.06
CA LEU A 196 -17.38 -2.25 -22.47
C LEU A 196 -15.93 -2.07 -22.94
N LEU A 197 -15.12 -1.34 -22.17
CA LEU A 197 -13.77 -0.95 -22.58
C LEU A 197 -12.83 -2.15 -22.79
N PRO A 198 -12.79 -3.17 -21.91
CA PRO A 198 -11.90 -4.32 -22.12
C PRO A 198 -12.17 -5.08 -23.41
N ILE A 199 -13.45 -5.15 -23.84
CA ILE A 199 -13.78 -5.83 -25.09
C ILE A 199 -13.24 -5.02 -26.28
N GLN A 200 -13.38 -3.68 -26.26
CA GLN A 200 -12.80 -2.82 -27.31
C GLN A 200 -11.26 -2.91 -27.34
N LEU A 201 -10.62 -2.95 -26.17
CA LEU A 201 -9.16 -3.13 -26.03
C LEU A 201 -8.69 -4.49 -26.56
N LYS A 202 -9.46 -5.56 -26.33
CA LYS A 202 -9.17 -6.90 -26.87
C LYS A 202 -9.10 -6.91 -28.40
N TYR A 203 -9.97 -6.15 -29.06
CA TYR A 203 -9.96 -5.96 -30.51
C TYR A 203 -9.02 -4.84 -30.98
N ARG A 204 -8.18 -4.29 -30.09
CA ARG A 204 -7.19 -3.24 -30.38
C ARG A 204 -7.81 -1.96 -30.98
N ASP A 205 -9.04 -1.63 -30.60
CA ASP A 205 -9.75 -0.42 -31.03
C ASP A 205 -9.51 0.75 -30.07
N TYR A 206 -8.24 1.15 -29.92
CA TYR A 206 -7.81 2.17 -28.94
C TYR A 206 -8.46 3.55 -29.21
N PHE A 207 -8.61 3.94 -30.48
CA PHE A 207 -9.25 5.21 -30.83
C PHE A 207 -10.71 5.25 -30.38
N LEU A 208 -11.45 4.16 -30.59
CA LEU A 208 -12.84 4.08 -30.13
C LEU A 208 -12.91 4.09 -28.61
N VAL A 209 -11.99 3.42 -27.89
CA VAL A 209 -11.90 3.46 -26.43
C VAL A 209 -11.74 4.90 -25.92
N LEU A 210 -10.78 5.65 -26.46
CA LEU A 210 -10.56 7.05 -26.06
C LEU A 210 -11.79 7.92 -26.34
N ARG A 211 -12.47 7.68 -27.47
CA ARG A 211 -13.72 8.38 -27.78
C ARG A 211 -14.88 7.99 -26.86
N THR A 212 -15.00 6.72 -26.48
CA THR A 212 -15.96 6.25 -25.48
C THR A 212 -15.74 6.96 -24.15
N VAL A 213 -14.48 6.99 -23.67
CA VAL A 213 -14.09 7.65 -22.43
C VAL A 213 -14.44 9.13 -22.44
N LYS A 214 -14.14 9.83 -23.55
CA LYS A 214 -14.48 11.25 -23.74
C LYS A 214 -15.99 11.49 -23.82
N ASN A 215 -16.73 10.71 -24.60
CA ASN A 215 -18.17 10.91 -24.81
C ASN A 215 -18.98 10.64 -23.53
N LEU A 216 -18.57 9.64 -22.73
CA LEU A 216 -19.21 9.27 -21.48
C LEU A 216 -18.64 10.01 -20.26
N ASN A 217 -17.71 10.96 -20.46
CA ASN A 217 -17.02 11.70 -19.39
C ASN A 217 -16.45 10.78 -18.29
N LEU A 218 -15.78 9.69 -18.68
CA LEU A 218 -15.24 8.73 -17.72
C LEU A 218 -13.95 9.24 -17.06
N LYS A 219 -13.62 8.68 -15.89
CA LYS A 219 -12.42 9.03 -15.11
C LYS A 219 -11.13 8.80 -15.90
N GLN A 220 -10.11 9.64 -15.65
CA GLN A 220 -8.79 9.61 -16.31
C GLN A 220 -8.12 8.23 -16.28
N ARG A 221 -8.33 7.43 -15.20
CA ARG A 221 -7.80 6.05 -15.10
C ARG A 221 -8.11 5.17 -16.32
N TYR A 222 -9.22 5.39 -17.03
CA TYR A 222 -9.59 4.60 -18.21
C TYR A 222 -8.81 5.02 -19.47
N VAL A 223 -8.37 6.28 -19.53
CA VAL A 223 -7.42 6.74 -20.54
C VAL A 223 -6.08 6.06 -20.28
N ASN A 224 -5.56 6.12 -19.05
CA ASN A 224 -4.29 5.47 -18.70
C ASN A 224 -4.31 3.98 -19.02
N MET A 225 -5.38 3.27 -18.64
CA MET A 225 -5.58 1.85 -18.99
C MET A 225 -5.50 1.60 -20.50
N CYS A 226 -6.04 2.49 -21.33
CA CYS A 226 -5.96 2.36 -22.79
C CYS A 226 -4.51 2.48 -23.30
N TYR A 227 -3.76 3.45 -22.77
CA TYR A 227 -2.36 3.64 -23.14
C TYR A 227 -1.45 2.54 -22.61
N GLU A 228 -1.70 2.03 -21.40
CA GLU A 228 -1.01 0.87 -20.83
C GLU A 228 -1.19 -0.37 -21.71
N GLU A 229 -2.44 -0.69 -22.11
CA GLU A 229 -2.72 -1.83 -22.99
C GLU A 229 -2.18 -1.63 -24.41
N TRP A 230 -2.16 -0.39 -24.90
CA TRP A 230 -1.52 -0.06 -26.17
C TRP A 230 -0.01 -0.31 -26.11
N ALA A 231 0.67 0.16 -25.08
CA ALA A 231 2.10 -0.05 -24.88
C ALA A 231 2.44 -1.55 -24.71
N CYS A 232 1.66 -2.28 -23.92
CA CYS A 232 1.82 -3.73 -23.77
C CYS A 232 1.60 -4.48 -25.09
N CYS A 233 0.61 -4.07 -25.89
CA CYS A 233 0.36 -4.66 -27.20
C CYS A 233 1.49 -4.35 -28.19
N LEU A 234 2.04 -3.14 -28.14
CA LEU A 234 3.16 -2.74 -28.99
C LEU A 234 4.41 -3.58 -28.66
N LEU A 235 4.73 -3.77 -27.39
CA LEU A 235 5.84 -4.63 -26.95
C LEU A 235 5.69 -6.08 -27.43
N ARG A 236 4.48 -6.64 -27.38
CA ARG A 236 4.23 -8.04 -27.74
C ARG A 236 4.23 -8.34 -29.23
N ASN A 237 3.84 -7.37 -30.07
CA ASN A 237 3.53 -7.64 -31.49
C ASN A 237 4.42 -6.86 -32.47
N SER A 238 5.26 -5.93 -32.00
CA SER A 238 6.12 -5.14 -32.87
C SER A 238 7.33 -5.95 -33.34
N THR A 239 7.71 -5.77 -34.60
CA THR A 239 8.94 -6.31 -35.19
C THR A 239 10.11 -5.31 -35.15
N LYS A 240 9.89 -4.12 -34.60
CA LYS A 240 10.91 -3.07 -34.46
C LYS A 240 11.88 -3.38 -33.33
N ASP A 241 13.04 -2.72 -33.36
CA ASP A 241 14.03 -2.80 -32.29
C ASP A 241 13.45 -2.34 -30.94
N ALA A 242 13.85 -3.03 -29.87
CA ALA A 242 13.34 -2.80 -28.52
C ALA A 242 13.54 -1.35 -28.03
N ILE A 243 14.66 -0.74 -28.39
CA ILE A 243 15.00 0.66 -28.03
C ILE A 243 14.02 1.63 -28.71
N MET A 244 13.74 1.44 -30.01
CA MET A 244 12.78 2.29 -30.72
C MET A 244 11.36 2.14 -30.17
N ILE A 245 10.96 0.92 -29.77
CA ILE A 245 9.66 0.69 -29.14
C ILE A 245 9.59 1.43 -27.80
N GLN A 246 10.66 1.37 -27.01
CA GLN A 246 10.74 2.05 -25.74
C GLN A 246 10.60 3.57 -25.90
N ASP A 247 11.38 4.17 -26.79
CA ASP A 247 11.37 5.62 -27.01
C ASP A 247 9.97 6.09 -27.41
N LEU A 248 9.31 5.36 -28.32
CA LEU A 248 7.94 5.66 -28.74
C LEU A 248 6.93 5.57 -27.57
N ILE A 249 7.07 4.55 -26.71
CA ILE A 249 6.20 4.39 -25.54
C ILE A 249 6.42 5.55 -24.58
N VAL A 250 7.67 5.86 -24.25
CA VAL A 250 8.02 6.92 -23.29
C VAL A 250 7.55 8.28 -23.81
N GLU A 251 7.82 8.61 -25.07
CA GLU A 251 7.37 9.85 -25.72
C GLU A 251 5.85 10.02 -25.60
N LYS A 252 5.08 9.00 -26.03
CA LYS A 252 3.61 9.07 -26.01
C LYS A 252 3.03 9.12 -24.60
N LEU A 253 3.64 8.44 -23.63
CA LEU A 253 3.19 8.48 -22.24
C LEU A 253 3.54 9.81 -21.57
N GLN A 254 4.67 10.42 -21.90
CA GLN A 254 5.04 11.75 -21.41
C GLN A 254 4.14 12.84 -21.99
N GLU A 255 3.86 12.81 -23.30
CA GLU A 255 2.86 13.70 -23.94
C GLU A 255 1.52 13.63 -23.21
N LEU A 256 1.06 12.42 -22.87
CA LEU A 256 -0.17 12.24 -22.10
C LEU A 256 -0.09 12.91 -20.73
N GLU A 257 1.01 12.72 -20.00
CA GLU A 257 1.21 13.35 -18.69
C GLU A 257 1.20 14.87 -18.78
N GLU A 258 1.80 15.45 -19.83
CA GLU A 258 1.79 16.89 -20.07
C GLU A 258 0.40 17.41 -20.41
N GLU A 259 -0.34 16.71 -21.28
CA GLU A 259 -1.73 17.06 -21.57
C GLU A 259 -2.60 17.05 -20.31
N ILE A 260 -2.40 16.08 -19.40
CA ILE A 260 -3.13 15.99 -18.13
C ILE A 260 -2.79 17.18 -17.22
N LYS A 261 -1.51 17.57 -17.15
CA LYS A 261 -1.06 18.75 -16.39
C LYS A 261 -1.70 20.03 -16.93
N MET A 262 -1.68 20.22 -18.25
CA MET A 262 -2.23 21.42 -18.90
C MET A 262 -3.75 21.56 -18.73
N LYS A 263 -4.49 20.43 -18.67
CA LYS A 263 -5.95 20.42 -18.47
C LYS A 263 -6.39 20.69 -17.02
N GLY A 264 -5.47 21.09 -16.13
CA GLY A 264 -5.77 21.37 -14.71
C GLY A 264 -6.07 20.12 -13.88
N GLY A 265 -5.68 18.94 -14.35
CA GLY A 265 -6.01 17.64 -13.75
C GLY A 265 -5.40 17.36 -12.38
N HIS A 266 -4.65 18.30 -11.80
CA HIS A 266 -4.05 18.17 -10.48
C HIS A 266 -4.84 18.85 -9.34
N GLU A 267 -5.85 19.69 -9.62
CA GLU A 267 -6.39 20.56 -8.55
C GLU A 267 -7.73 20.15 -7.93
N LYS A 268 -8.44 19.12 -8.41
CA LYS A 268 -9.59 18.58 -7.67
C LYS A 268 -9.67 17.05 -7.74
N TYR A 269 -9.60 16.44 -6.55
CA TYR A 269 -9.86 15.04 -6.16
C TYR A 269 -8.69 14.03 -6.18
N ASN A 270 -8.01 13.90 -5.03
CA ASN A 270 -8.08 12.70 -4.16
C ASN A 270 -7.22 12.85 -2.88
N ALA A 271 -7.60 13.77 -1.99
CA ALA A 271 -6.99 13.90 -0.66
C ALA A 271 -7.24 12.68 0.27
N LEU A 272 -8.17 11.78 -0.08
CA LEU A 272 -8.48 10.59 0.72
C LEU A 272 -7.82 9.28 0.24
N THR A 273 -7.17 9.23 -0.93
CA THR A 273 -6.57 7.98 -1.44
C THR A 273 -5.13 8.08 -1.94
N GLY A 274 -4.54 9.28 -2.04
CA GLY A 274 -3.12 9.46 -2.40
C GLY A 274 -2.71 8.98 -3.81
N ALA A 275 -3.62 8.34 -4.56
CA ALA A 275 -3.35 7.85 -5.90
C ALA A 275 -3.72 8.93 -6.91
N VAL A 276 -2.74 9.76 -7.29
CA VAL A 276 -2.75 10.40 -8.61
C VAL A 276 -2.88 9.24 -9.59
N SER A 277 -3.95 9.21 -10.42
CA SER A 277 -4.08 8.19 -11.47
C SER A 277 -3.00 8.44 -12.51
N THR A 278 -1.81 7.95 -12.20
CA THR A 278 -0.63 7.92 -13.04
C THR A 278 -0.67 6.64 -13.85
N ILE A 279 0.06 6.64 -14.96
CA ILE A 279 0.26 5.43 -15.76
C ILE A 279 1.07 4.44 -14.93
N ASP A 280 0.66 3.18 -14.93
CA ASP A 280 1.43 2.12 -14.26
C ASP A 280 2.56 1.62 -15.17
N TYR A 281 3.76 2.17 -14.98
CA TYR A 281 4.94 1.76 -15.76
C TYR A 281 5.40 0.36 -15.38
N THR A 282 5.13 -0.11 -14.15
CA THR A 282 5.51 -1.47 -13.73
C THR A 282 4.77 -2.54 -14.53
N LYS A 283 3.49 -2.30 -14.86
CA LYS A 283 2.72 -3.21 -15.72
C LYS A 283 3.34 -3.34 -17.11
N ILE A 284 3.75 -2.21 -17.71
CA ILE A 284 4.37 -2.19 -19.04
C ILE A 284 5.74 -2.86 -18.98
N ALA A 285 6.53 -2.57 -17.95
CA ALA A 285 7.85 -3.16 -17.76
C ALA A 285 7.78 -4.69 -17.58
N LYS A 286 6.77 -5.21 -16.86
CA LYS A 286 6.54 -6.66 -16.73
C LYS A 286 6.36 -7.33 -18.09
N VAL A 287 5.56 -6.72 -18.97
CA VAL A 287 5.36 -7.22 -20.33
C VAL A 287 6.66 -7.13 -21.15
N ALA A 288 7.46 -6.07 -20.99
CA ALA A 288 8.77 -5.97 -21.65
C ALA A 288 9.70 -7.11 -21.19
N GLN A 289 9.69 -7.46 -19.91
CA GLN A 289 10.46 -8.59 -19.38
C GLN A 289 9.96 -9.94 -19.90
N GLU A 290 8.63 -10.16 -19.96
CA GLU A 290 8.02 -11.38 -20.52
C GLU A 290 8.42 -11.62 -21.98
N VAL A 291 8.53 -10.55 -22.77
CA VAL A 291 8.97 -10.62 -24.18
C VAL A 291 10.49 -10.82 -24.31
N GLY A 292 11.26 -10.59 -23.24
CA GLY A 292 12.71 -10.78 -23.20
C GLY A 292 13.54 -9.49 -23.26
N HIS A 293 12.90 -8.32 -23.27
CA HIS A 293 13.56 -7.00 -23.31
C HIS A 293 13.86 -6.50 -21.89
N LYS A 294 14.87 -7.10 -21.24
CA LYS A 294 15.24 -6.77 -19.85
C LYS A 294 15.72 -5.32 -19.67
N ASP A 295 16.52 -4.81 -20.59
CA ASP A 295 17.05 -3.44 -20.48
C ASP A 295 15.93 -2.40 -20.61
N THR A 296 15.01 -2.61 -21.54
CA THR A 296 13.80 -1.80 -21.69
C THR A 296 12.92 -1.86 -20.44
N ALA A 297 12.78 -3.03 -19.82
CA ALA A 297 12.05 -3.17 -18.56
C ALA A 297 12.68 -2.32 -17.44
N ILE A 298 14.02 -2.35 -17.29
CA ILE A 298 14.73 -1.55 -16.29
C ILE A 298 14.53 -0.05 -16.55
N GLN A 299 14.64 0.39 -17.80
CA GLN A 299 14.48 1.79 -18.15
C GLN A 299 13.04 2.29 -17.97
N LEU A 300 12.03 1.49 -18.34
CA LEU A 300 10.62 1.84 -18.12
C LEU A 300 10.27 2.02 -16.63
N VAL A 301 10.88 1.20 -15.76
CA VAL A 301 10.68 1.28 -14.30
C VAL A 301 11.22 2.56 -13.71
N ASN A 302 12.21 3.18 -14.35
CA ASN A 302 12.74 4.46 -13.88
C ASN A 302 11.68 5.58 -13.93
N TYR A 303 10.72 5.48 -14.85
CA TYR A 303 9.59 6.42 -14.96
C TYR A 303 8.46 6.16 -13.96
N GLU A 304 8.48 5.03 -13.24
CA GLU A 304 7.48 4.77 -12.19
C GLU A 304 7.70 5.72 -11.00
N LYS A 305 6.68 6.51 -10.68
CA LYS A 305 6.69 7.47 -9.57
C LYS A 305 6.42 6.80 -8.23
N SER A 306 5.68 5.69 -8.22
CA SER A 306 5.35 4.98 -6.99
C SER A 306 6.50 4.08 -6.53
N VAL A 307 7.21 4.51 -5.49
CA VAL A 307 8.29 3.72 -4.86
C VAL A 307 7.79 2.33 -4.39
N ILE A 308 6.55 2.26 -3.91
CA ILE A 308 5.91 1.03 -3.42
C ILE A 308 5.74 -0.01 -4.54
N LYS A 309 5.47 0.43 -5.78
CA LYS A 309 5.38 -0.47 -6.94
C LYS A 309 6.75 -0.73 -7.56
N LYS A 310 7.59 0.30 -7.61
CA LYS A 310 8.92 0.29 -8.22
C LYS A 310 9.86 -0.71 -7.54
N ILE A 311 9.96 -0.68 -6.22
CA ILE A 311 10.94 -1.48 -5.47
C ILE A 311 10.69 -2.99 -5.60
N PRO A 312 9.48 -3.53 -5.36
CA PRO A 312 9.22 -4.96 -5.53
C PRO A 312 9.62 -5.45 -6.93
N TYR A 313 9.34 -4.65 -7.96
CA TYR A 313 9.68 -5.02 -9.32
C TYR A 313 11.19 -4.93 -9.63
N LEU A 314 11.91 -3.94 -9.09
CA LEU A 314 13.38 -3.89 -9.16
C LEU A 314 14.03 -5.12 -8.50
N LEU A 315 13.45 -5.61 -7.39
CA LEU A 315 13.89 -6.84 -6.73
C LEU A 315 13.63 -8.08 -7.60
N GLU A 316 12.51 -8.16 -8.32
CA GLU A 316 12.24 -9.21 -9.32
C GLU A 316 13.28 -9.20 -10.46
N LEU A 317 13.75 -8.02 -10.85
CA LEU A 317 14.79 -7.82 -11.89
C LEU A 317 16.24 -8.00 -11.37
N ASN A 318 16.43 -8.38 -10.10
CA ASN A 318 17.75 -8.49 -9.45
C ASN A 318 18.55 -7.19 -9.40
N GLN A 319 17.89 -6.04 -9.51
CA GLN A 319 18.50 -4.71 -9.40
C GLN A 319 18.59 -4.28 -7.93
N PHE A 320 19.31 -5.06 -7.12
CA PHE A 320 19.37 -4.89 -5.66
C PHE A 320 19.98 -3.55 -5.23
N GLU A 321 21.02 -3.10 -5.93
CA GLU A 321 21.73 -1.84 -5.65
C GLU A 321 20.79 -0.65 -5.83
N VAL A 322 20.17 -0.54 -7.02
CA VAL A 322 19.20 0.51 -7.35
C VAL A 322 17.99 0.47 -6.41
N ALA A 323 17.46 -0.72 -6.11
CA ALA A 323 16.34 -0.87 -5.19
C ALA A 323 16.68 -0.35 -3.78
N LEU A 324 17.90 -0.65 -3.31
CA LEU A 324 18.38 -0.21 -2.00
C LEU A 324 18.64 1.31 -1.98
N GLU A 325 19.26 1.89 -2.99
CA GLU A 325 19.46 3.34 -3.10
C GLU A 325 18.15 4.12 -3.09
N ILE A 326 17.17 3.67 -3.88
CA ILE A 326 15.85 4.30 -3.95
C ILE A 326 15.12 4.17 -2.61
N SER A 327 15.21 3.00 -1.94
CA SER A 327 14.60 2.80 -0.62
C SER A 327 15.21 3.72 0.44
N ILE A 328 16.54 3.88 0.43
CA ILE A 328 17.26 4.75 1.37
C ILE A 328 16.88 6.22 1.13
N SER A 329 16.79 6.63 -0.14
CA SER A 329 16.41 7.99 -0.53
C SER A 329 14.94 8.30 -0.20
N ASN A 330 14.06 7.31 -0.27
CA ASN A 330 12.65 7.45 0.15
C ASN A 330 12.50 7.62 1.67
N GLY A 331 13.43 7.09 2.46
CA GLY A 331 13.48 7.27 3.90
C GLY A 331 12.56 6.37 4.72
N ASP A 332 11.69 5.58 4.08
CA ASP A 332 10.83 4.59 4.74
C ASP A 332 11.67 3.36 5.17
N MET A 333 11.81 3.19 6.49
CA MET A 333 12.58 2.09 7.06
C MET A 333 11.96 0.72 6.81
N ASP A 334 10.64 0.60 6.68
CA ASP A 334 9.99 -0.68 6.42
C ASP A 334 10.32 -1.18 5.01
N ILE A 335 10.35 -0.26 4.05
CA ILE A 335 10.76 -0.54 2.67
C ILE A 335 12.25 -0.93 2.63
N VAL A 336 13.12 -0.17 3.30
CA VAL A 336 14.56 -0.50 3.39
C VAL A 336 14.77 -1.89 3.99
N ASN A 337 14.08 -2.22 5.08
CA ASN A 337 14.18 -3.51 5.74
C ASN A 337 13.68 -4.65 4.86
N LYS A 338 12.59 -4.45 4.10
CA LYS A 338 12.11 -5.42 3.12
C LYS A 338 13.13 -5.69 2.02
N VAL A 339 13.78 -4.64 1.49
CA VAL A 339 14.84 -4.77 0.49
C VAL A 339 16.03 -5.55 1.06
N ILE A 340 16.52 -5.18 2.25
CA ILE A 340 17.63 -5.87 2.92
C ILE A 340 17.28 -7.34 3.18
N SER A 341 16.08 -7.62 3.69
CA SER A 341 15.60 -8.99 3.92
C SER A 341 15.63 -9.81 2.64
N LYS A 342 15.16 -9.27 1.52
CA LYS A 342 15.18 -9.97 0.21
C LYS A 342 16.59 -10.22 -0.31
N ILE A 343 17.51 -9.25 -0.12
CA ILE A 343 18.93 -9.41 -0.47
C ILE A 343 19.54 -10.55 0.35
N LEU A 344 19.29 -10.58 1.66
CA LEU A 344 19.81 -11.62 2.56
C LEU A 344 19.19 -12.99 2.30
N GLU A 345 17.91 -13.06 1.94
CA GLU A 345 17.26 -14.33 1.56
C GLU A 345 17.93 -14.95 0.33
N LYS A 346 18.25 -14.11 -0.67
CA LYS A 346 18.78 -14.60 -1.95
C LYS A 346 20.29 -14.80 -1.97
N HIS A 347 21.04 -13.86 -1.39
CA HIS A 347 22.50 -13.81 -1.45
C HIS A 347 23.15 -13.83 -0.06
N GLY A 348 22.39 -13.92 1.03
CA GLY A 348 22.94 -13.85 2.37
C GLY A 348 23.86 -15.01 2.74
N ASN A 349 23.92 -16.10 1.97
CA ASN A 349 24.88 -17.20 2.15
C ASN A 349 26.11 -17.08 1.24
N ASP A 350 26.09 -16.18 0.26
CA ASP A 350 27.17 -15.97 -0.70
C ASP A 350 28.09 -14.84 -0.18
N ASP A 351 29.17 -15.23 0.49
CA ASP A 351 30.11 -14.29 1.12
C ASP A 351 30.85 -13.42 0.11
N GLU A 352 31.15 -13.96 -1.08
CA GLU A 352 31.85 -13.24 -2.14
C GLU A 352 30.95 -12.15 -2.71
N PHE A 353 29.73 -12.52 -3.11
CA PHE A 353 28.74 -11.55 -3.57
C PHE A 353 28.45 -10.48 -2.52
N MET A 354 28.25 -10.88 -1.25
CA MET A 354 27.90 -9.93 -0.19
C MET A 354 29.05 -8.98 0.12
N ARG A 355 30.32 -9.44 0.05
CA ARG A 355 31.49 -8.57 0.21
C ARG A 355 31.52 -7.49 -0.88
N ASP A 356 31.46 -7.92 -2.13
CA ASP A 356 31.47 -7.05 -3.30
C ASP A 356 30.30 -6.06 -3.30
N PHE A 357 29.10 -6.53 -2.97
CA PHE A 357 27.90 -5.71 -2.86
C PHE A 357 28.03 -4.67 -1.75
N LEU A 358 28.47 -5.06 -0.56
CA LEU A 358 28.66 -4.15 0.57
C LEU A 358 29.78 -3.14 0.31
N GLU A 359 30.82 -3.53 -0.42
CA GLU A 359 31.90 -2.61 -0.81
C GLU A 359 31.41 -1.51 -1.75
N ARG A 360 30.53 -1.84 -2.72
CA ARG A 360 29.87 -0.85 -3.57
C ARG A 360 28.86 0.00 -2.80
N MET A 361 28.17 -0.58 -1.82
CA MET A 361 27.06 0.06 -1.11
C MET A 361 27.40 0.56 0.31
N LYS A 362 28.54 1.25 0.49
CA LYS A 362 29.02 1.70 1.83
C LYS A 362 28.01 2.50 2.64
N ILE A 363 27.21 3.34 1.99
CA ILE A 363 26.17 4.17 2.63
C ILE A 363 25.11 3.29 3.33
N SER A 364 24.89 2.07 2.82
CA SER A 364 23.89 1.14 3.34
C SER A 364 24.35 0.35 4.57
N HIS A 365 25.64 0.33 4.92
CA HIS A 365 26.18 -0.48 6.03
C HIS A 365 25.43 -0.25 7.34
N ARG A 366 25.15 1.01 7.68
CA ARG A 366 24.39 1.36 8.88
C ARG A 366 22.98 0.78 8.88
N LYS A 367 22.35 0.64 7.70
CA LYS A 367 21.01 0.07 7.53
C LYS A 367 21.05 -1.45 7.73
N PHE A 368 22.02 -2.15 7.17
CA PHE A 368 22.24 -3.59 7.45
C PHE A 368 22.47 -3.87 8.93
N ILE A 369 23.27 -3.03 9.61
CA ILE A 369 23.47 -3.15 11.06
C ILE A 369 22.19 -2.84 11.84
N SER A 370 21.41 -1.84 11.42
CA SER A 370 20.13 -1.52 12.04
C SER A 370 19.13 -2.66 11.88
N TYR A 371 19.07 -3.28 10.71
CA TYR A 371 18.23 -4.43 10.43
C TYR A 371 18.60 -5.62 11.31
N ALA A 372 19.88 -5.99 11.37
CA ALA A 372 20.35 -7.09 12.19
C ALA A 372 20.10 -6.89 13.70
N LYS A 373 20.08 -5.63 14.18
CA LYS A 373 19.68 -5.29 15.54
C LYS A 373 18.19 -5.48 15.80
N GLN A 374 17.35 -5.09 14.84
CA GLN A 374 15.89 -5.22 14.95
C GLN A 374 15.47 -6.69 14.97
N GLU A 375 16.11 -7.53 14.15
CA GLU A 375 15.90 -8.98 14.12
C GLU A 375 16.62 -9.74 15.25
N GLU A 376 17.36 -9.03 16.11
CA GLU A 376 18.21 -9.60 17.16
C GLU A 376 19.16 -10.72 16.68
N ASN A 377 19.58 -10.66 15.40
CA ASN A 377 20.38 -11.69 14.76
C ASN A 377 21.89 -11.45 14.92
N ILE A 378 22.48 -12.11 15.93
CA ILE A 378 23.91 -12.00 16.27
C ILE A 378 24.80 -12.63 15.20
N GLU A 379 24.37 -13.70 14.55
CA GLU A 379 25.15 -14.38 13.50
C GLU A 379 25.30 -13.50 12.26
N LEU A 380 24.19 -12.87 11.85
CA LEU A 380 24.20 -11.87 10.78
C LEU A 380 25.11 -10.70 11.15
N MET A 381 25.07 -10.22 12.40
CA MET A 381 25.99 -9.17 12.88
C MET A 381 27.47 -9.58 12.80
N ARG A 382 27.79 -10.85 13.12
CA ARG A 382 29.16 -11.39 13.01
C ARG A 382 29.62 -11.45 11.57
N LYS A 383 28.75 -11.97 10.69
CA LYS A 383 28.99 -12.05 9.25
C LYS A 383 29.21 -10.67 8.65
N LEU A 384 28.30 -9.74 8.91
CA LEU A 384 28.41 -8.35 8.47
C LEU A 384 29.71 -7.69 8.93
N ARG A 385 30.14 -7.92 10.18
CA ARG A 385 31.45 -7.43 10.64
C ARG A 385 32.62 -8.02 9.86
N GLY A 386 32.58 -9.32 9.55
CA GLY A 386 33.62 -9.97 8.76
C GLY A 386 33.70 -9.46 7.31
N LEU A 387 32.56 -9.01 6.77
CA LEU A 387 32.46 -8.49 5.40
C LEU A 387 32.74 -6.97 5.31
N MET A 388 32.45 -6.23 6.38
CA MET A 388 32.63 -4.78 6.45
C MET A 388 33.83 -4.49 7.35
N GLU A 389 35.03 -4.48 6.76
CA GLU A 389 36.31 -4.27 7.47
C GLU A 389 36.36 -2.97 8.31
N ASP A 390 35.46 -2.02 8.04
CA ASP A 390 35.57 -0.62 8.46
C ASP A 390 34.62 -0.13 9.57
N ILE A 391 33.93 -1.01 10.31
CA ILE A 391 33.08 -0.52 11.41
C ILE A 391 33.31 -1.29 12.69
N TYR A 392 34.13 -0.68 13.56
CA TYR A 392 34.18 -0.92 15.02
C TYR A 392 32.81 -0.65 15.66
N ASN A 393 31.84 -1.51 15.39
CA ASN A 393 30.50 -1.35 15.92
C ASN A 393 30.30 -2.19 17.16
N TYR A 394 30.33 -1.54 18.32
CA TYR A 394 29.94 -2.09 19.63
C TYR A 394 28.50 -2.65 19.68
N SER A 395 27.79 -2.68 18.56
CA SER A 395 26.44 -3.22 18.41
C SER A 395 26.36 -4.71 18.73
N GLU A 396 27.30 -5.55 18.29
CA GLU A 396 27.31 -6.97 18.69
C GLU A 396 27.43 -7.10 20.20
N VAL A 397 28.36 -6.36 20.81
CA VAL A 397 28.54 -6.35 22.27
C VAL A 397 27.26 -5.89 22.98
N LYS A 398 26.61 -4.83 22.49
CA LYS A 398 25.34 -4.35 23.06
C LYS A 398 24.25 -5.42 22.98
N MET A 399 24.19 -6.20 21.90
CA MET A 399 23.22 -7.29 21.74
C MET A 399 23.50 -8.44 22.71
N LEU A 400 24.75 -8.87 22.84
CA LEU A 400 25.16 -9.90 23.80
C LEU A 400 24.88 -9.48 25.24
N ILE A 401 25.19 -8.23 25.62
CA ILE A 401 24.87 -7.69 26.95
C ILE A 401 23.36 -7.61 27.16
N LYS A 402 22.58 -7.21 26.16
CA LYS A 402 21.11 -7.17 26.25
C LYS A 402 20.54 -8.58 26.49
N ARG A 403 21.05 -9.59 25.77
CA ARG A 403 20.69 -11.00 25.92
C ARG A 403 21.07 -11.54 27.29
N GLU A 404 22.25 -11.20 27.78
CA GLU A 404 22.66 -11.55 29.15
C GLU A 404 21.70 -10.99 30.20
N ASN A 405 21.26 -9.73 30.05
CA ASN A 405 20.31 -9.10 30.96
C ASN A 405 18.88 -9.66 30.88
N SER A 406 18.50 -10.29 29.75
CA SER A 406 17.18 -10.92 29.59
C SER A 406 17.14 -12.36 30.13
N ILE A 407 18.29 -13.00 30.34
CA ILE A 407 18.37 -14.31 30.96
C ILE A 407 17.95 -14.21 32.43
N ASN A 408 17.21 -15.22 32.90
CA ASN A 408 16.80 -15.32 34.30
C ASN A 408 18.03 -15.20 35.22
N LYS A 409 17.95 -14.35 36.25
CA LYS A 409 19.05 -14.08 37.19
C LYS A 409 19.67 -15.34 37.81
N PHE A 410 18.94 -16.45 37.84
CA PHE A 410 19.35 -17.74 38.40
C PHE A 410 19.99 -18.72 37.41
N LYS A 411 20.11 -18.38 36.12
CA LYS A 411 20.76 -19.21 35.09
C LYS A 411 22.18 -18.72 34.84
N GLU A 412 23.09 -19.05 35.75
CA GLU A 412 24.46 -18.50 35.77
C GLU A 412 25.31 -18.97 34.58
N GLU A 413 25.20 -20.23 34.17
CA GLU A 413 25.96 -20.81 33.06
C GLU A 413 25.63 -20.13 31.71
N GLU A 414 24.35 -19.92 31.43
CA GLU A 414 23.90 -19.23 30.22
C GLU A 414 24.39 -17.77 30.18
N ARG A 415 24.38 -17.08 31.33
CA ARG A 415 24.91 -15.70 31.44
C ARG A 415 26.42 -15.65 31.27
N ASP A 416 27.15 -16.60 31.86
CA ASP A 416 28.60 -16.67 31.72
C ASP A 416 29.00 -16.93 30.26
N ALA A 417 28.25 -17.76 29.53
CA ALA A 417 28.48 -17.99 28.11
C ALA A 417 28.35 -16.71 27.27
N GLU A 418 27.29 -15.91 27.48
CA GLU A 418 27.11 -14.63 26.78
C GLU A 418 28.21 -13.62 27.14
N LEU A 419 28.56 -13.49 28.43
CA LEU A 419 29.64 -12.61 28.88
C LEU A 419 31.01 -13.06 28.39
N ASN A 420 31.25 -14.37 28.27
CA ASN A 420 32.46 -14.91 27.66
C ASN A 420 32.56 -14.49 26.19
N GLY A 421 31.45 -14.55 25.46
CA GLY A 421 31.36 -14.00 24.10
C GLY A 421 31.71 -12.52 24.04
N VAL A 422 31.22 -11.71 24.98
CA VAL A 422 31.55 -10.27 25.08
C VAL A 422 33.04 -10.06 25.41
N GLU A 423 33.59 -10.80 26.36
CA GLU A 423 35.01 -10.73 26.75
C GLU A 423 35.91 -11.05 25.57
N ASP A 424 35.62 -12.14 24.85
CA ASP A 424 36.36 -12.56 23.67
C ASP A 424 36.28 -11.51 22.56
N THR A 425 35.09 -10.92 22.35
CA THR A 425 34.90 -9.86 21.36
C THR A 425 35.77 -8.65 21.71
N PHE A 426 35.78 -8.19 22.97
CA PHE A 426 36.64 -7.07 23.37
C PHE A 426 38.13 -7.39 23.28
N LYS A 427 38.53 -8.61 23.64
CA LYS A 427 39.93 -9.02 23.69
C LYS A 427 40.51 -9.28 22.31
N LYS A 428 39.81 -10.07 21.49
CA LYS A 428 40.30 -10.55 20.18
C LYS A 428 40.04 -9.54 19.07
N ILE A 429 38.87 -8.87 19.09
CA ILE A 429 38.43 -8.00 18.00
C ILE A 429 38.80 -6.54 18.28
N TYR A 430 38.30 -5.98 19.39
CA TYR A 430 38.55 -4.57 19.73
C TYR A 430 39.91 -4.30 20.36
N LYS A 431 40.61 -5.35 20.81
CA LYS A 431 41.87 -5.28 21.57
C LYS A 431 41.79 -4.33 22.79
N ASP A 432 40.58 -4.17 23.36
CA ASP A 432 40.31 -3.31 24.51
C ASP A 432 40.49 -4.10 25.81
N GLN A 433 41.69 -4.02 26.38
CA GLN A 433 42.05 -4.73 27.61
C GLN A 433 41.24 -4.24 28.82
N PHE A 434 40.88 -2.95 28.86
CA PHE A 434 40.14 -2.37 29.96
C PHE A 434 38.71 -2.92 30.02
N LYS A 435 37.98 -2.85 28.89
CA LYS A 435 36.60 -3.36 28.83
C LYS A 435 36.53 -4.88 28.96
N SER A 436 37.46 -5.61 28.35
CA SER A 436 37.62 -7.05 28.58
C SER A 436 37.84 -7.35 30.08
N GLY A 437 38.67 -6.57 30.76
CA GLY A 437 38.90 -6.67 32.20
C GLY A 437 37.65 -6.43 33.05
N ILE A 438 36.81 -5.45 32.69
CA ILE A 438 35.53 -5.20 33.37
C ILE A 438 34.60 -6.42 33.25
N VAL A 439 34.42 -6.94 32.04
CA VAL A 439 33.54 -8.09 31.77
C VAL A 439 34.05 -9.33 32.52
N LYS A 440 35.37 -9.55 32.54
CA LYS A 440 36.01 -10.62 33.31
C LYS A 440 35.76 -10.48 34.81
N ASN A 441 35.77 -9.27 35.36
CA ASN A 441 35.45 -9.04 36.77
C ASN A 441 33.97 -9.30 37.07
N GLN A 442 33.07 -8.95 36.14
CA GLN A 442 31.64 -9.25 36.26
C GLN A 442 31.37 -10.77 36.28
N ARG A 443 32.01 -11.53 35.38
CA ARG A 443 31.93 -13.00 35.36
C ARG A 443 32.39 -13.62 36.68
N LYS A 444 33.54 -13.15 37.21
CA LYS A 444 34.05 -13.59 38.52
C LYS A 444 33.08 -13.30 39.66
N LEU A 445 32.43 -12.14 39.65
CA LEU A 445 31.43 -11.78 40.65
C LEU A 445 30.23 -12.73 40.59
N ILE A 446 29.70 -13.02 39.40
CA ILE A 446 28.58 -13.96 39.21
C ILE A 446 28.96 -15.34 39.75
N ALA A 447 30.11 -15.89 39.35
CA ALA A 447 30.58 -17.19 39.83
C ALA A 447 30.71 -17.25 41.36
N LYS A 448 31.23 -16.18 41.99
CA LYS A 448 31.32 -16.10 43.46
C LYS A 448 29.96 -15.92 44.14
N GLN A 449 29.02 -15.20 43.53
CA GLN A 449 27.65 -15.11 44.04
C GLN A 449 26.96 -16.49 44.00
N GLY A 450 27.16 -17.28 42.95
CA GLY A 450 26.71 -18.67 42.86
C GLY A 450 27.25 -19.53 43.99
N GLU A 451 28.58 -19.55 44.18
CA GLU A 451 29.21 -20.30 45.29
C GLU A 451 28.65 -19.92 46.67
N ILE A 452 28.35 -18.64 46.90
CA ILE A 452 27.80 -18.13 48.17
C ILE A 452 26.33 -18.55 48.32
N ASN A 453 25.54 -18.45 47.25
CA ASN A 453 24.15 -18.88 47.23
C ASN A 453 24.03 -20.37 47.56
N ASP A 454 24.90 -21.21 47.00
CA ASP A 454 24.94 -22.66 47.25
C ASP A 454 25.30 -22.97 48.72
N LYS A 455 26.36 -22.31 49.24
CA LYS A 455 26.81 -22.50 50.63
C LYS A 455 25.75 -22.08 51.66
N LEU A 456 25.09 -20.94 51.42
CA LEU A 456 24.10 -20.39 52.34
C LEU A 456 22.69 -20.92 52.07
N LYS A 457 22.50 -21.74 51.03
CA LYS A 457 21.19 -22.21 50.53
C LYS A 457 20.21 -21.03 50.34
N THR A 458 20.69 -19.94 49.76
CA THR A 458 19.88 -18.74 49.46
C THR A 458 19.99 -18.38 47.99
N ARG A 459 19.12 -17.48 47.53
CA ARG A 459 19.15 -16.92 46.17
C ARG A 459 19.26 -15.39 46.17
N ASN A 460 19.68 -14.83 47.30
CA ASN A 460 19.59 -13.39 47.53
C ASN A 460 20.76 -12.61 46.92
N PHE A 461 21.83 -13.28 46.51
CA PHE A 461 23.05 -12.64 46.03
C PHE A 461 23.10 -12.50 44.51
N THR A 462 22.35 -13.32 43.74
CA THR A 462 22.37 -13.29 42.27
C THR A 462 21.94 -11.93 41.72
N GLY A 463 22.80 -11.32 40.90
CA GLY A 463 22.47 -10.07 40.19
C GLY A 463 22.53 -8.80 41.04
N ARG A 464 23.04 -8.88 42.28
CA ARG A 464 23.37 -7.71 43.09
C ARG A 464 24.74 -7.15 42.70
N THR A 465 24.98 -5.88 43.01
CA THR A 465 26.32 -5.31 42.87
C THR A 465 27.28 -5.96 43.88
N ALA A 466 28.59 -5.87 43.60
CA ALA A 466 29.61 -6.29 44.55
C ALA A 466 29.43 -5.65 45.95
N LYS A 467 29.11 -4.34 45.97
CA LYS A 467 28.87 -3.59 47.21
C LYS A 467 27.66 -4.11 47.97
N ASP A 468 26.53 -4.29 47.30
CA ASP A 468 25.29 -4.76 47.95
C ASP A 468 25.43 -6.20 48.46
N SER A 469 26.19 -7.03 47.73
CA SER A 469 26.50 -8.39 48.16
C SER A 469 27.33 -8.40 49.45
N ILE A 470 28.34 -7.55 49.54
CA ILE A 470 29.17 -7.38 50.76
C ILE A 470 28.31 -6.86 51.92
N VAL A 471 27.48 -5.84 51.69
CA VAL A 471 26.58 -5.29 52.71
C VAL A 471 25.63 -6.37 53.25
N LEU A 472 25.07 -7.19 52.37
CA LEU A 472 24.16 -8.28 52.78
C LEU A 472 24.88 -9.36 53.60
N LEU A 473 26.09 -9.77 53.19
CA LEU A 473 26.90 -10.74 53.94
C LEU A 473 27.27 -10.24 55.33
N LEU A 474 27.67 -8.97 55.43
CA LEU A 474 27.97 -8.31 56.71
C LEU A 474 26.72 -8.23 57.59
N LYS A 475 25.55 -7.92 57.01
CA LYS A 475 24.27 -7.91 57.71
C LYS A 475 23.80 -9.29 58.18
N SER A 476 24.26 -10.35 57.55
CA SER A 476 23.98 -11.73 57.96
C SER A 476 25.07 -12.31 58.88
N SER A 477 25.95 -11.48 59.43
CA SER A 477 27.07 -11.86 60.31
C SER A 477 28.08 -12.82 59.67
N LYS A 478 28.19 -12.85 58.33
CA LYS A 478 29.14 -13.70 57.57
C LYS A 478 30.36 -12.89 57.11
N GLN A 479 31.16 -12.41 58.07
CA GLN A 479 32.31 -11.52 57.80
C GLN A 479 33.44 -12.19 57.01
N SER A 480 33.67 -13.49 57.20
CA SER A 480 34.71 -14.23 56.46
C SER A 480 34.42 -14.31 54.95
N GLU A 481 33.16 -14.55 54.60
CA GLU A 481 32.68 -14.59 53.21
C GLU A 481 32.70 -13.21 52.56
N ALA A 482 32.35 -12.16 53.31
CA ALA A 482 32.44 -10.77 52.84
C ALA A 482 33.89 -10.37 52.48
N LYS A 483 34.87 -10.73 53.33
CA LYS A 483 36.31 -10.51 53.07
C LYS A 483 36.80 -11.32 51.87
N ALA A 484 36.37 -12.57 51.76
CA ALA A 484 36.72 -13.42 50.62
C ALA A 484 36.18 -12.86 49.29
N LEU A 485 34.94 -12.38 49.27
CA LEU A 485 34.32 -11.74 48.10
C LEU A 485 35.10 -10.47 47.71
N ALA A 486 35.37 -9.58 48.66
CA ALA A 486 36.10 -8.33 48.42
C ALA A 486 37.52 -8.58 47.85
N LYS A 487 38.23 -9.59 48.36
CA LYS A 487 39.54 -9.99 47.85
C LYS A 487 39.47 -10.54 46.42
N SER A 488 38.44 -11.33 46.10
CA SER A 488 38.29 -11.95 44.78
C SER A 488 38.10 -10.94 43.64
N ILE A 489 37.38 -9.85 43.92
CA ILE A 489 37.12 -8.76 42.98
C ILE A 489 38.18 -7.64 43.03
N LYS A 490 39.25 -7.81 43.84
CA LYS A 490 40.29 -6.80 44.07
C LYS A 490 39.72 -5.44 44.52
N MET A 491 38.73 -5.45 45.40
CA MET A 491 38.19 -4.21 45.96
C MET A 491 39.26 -3.49 46.78
N ASN A 492 39.34 -2.16 46.66
CA ASN A 492 40.23 -1.34 47.48
C ASN A 492 39.93 -1.57 48.97
N GLU A 493 40.96 -1.83 49.76
CA GLU A 493 40.86 -2.14 51.19
C GLU A 493 40.17 -1.01 51.97
N ILE A 494 40.45 0.25 51.65
CA ILE A 494 39.81 1.42 52.28
C ILE A 494 38.31 1.41 52.00
N CYS A 495 37.90 1.08 50.76
CA CYS A 495 36.48 1.00 50.40
C CYS A 495 35.77 -0.14 51.14
N TYR A 496 36.42 -1.29 51.29
CA TYR A 496 35.87 -2.40 52.07
C TYR A 496 35.68 -2.02 53.54
N LEU A 497 36.71 -1.45 54.18
CA LEU A 497 36.65 -1.02 55.58
C LEU A 497 35.59 0.06 55.80
N GLY A 498 35.43 0.99 54.85
CA GLY A 498 34.37 2.00 54.90
C GLY A 498 32.95 1.41 54.80
N ILE A 499 32.74 0.41 53.93
CA ILE A 499 31.47 -0.32 53.84
C ILE A 499 31.22 -1.09 55.15
N GLU A 500 32.24 -1.76 55.67
CA GLU A 500 32.17 -2.55 56.91
C GLU A 500 31.81 -1.68 58.12
N ALA A 501 32.49 -0.54 58.30
CA ALA A 501 32.18 0.42 59.36
C ALA A 501 30.75 0.96 59.25
N LYS A 502 30.29 1.28 58.03
CA LYS A 502 28.92 1.75 57.81
C LYS A 502 27.89 0.69 58.14
N VAL A 503 28.14 -0.58 57.80
CA VAL A 503 27.23 -1.69 58.15
C VAL A 503 27.22 -1.94 59.65
N PHE A 504 28.36 -1.90 60.34
CA PHE A 504 28.40 -2.02 61.80
C PHE A 504 27.60 -0.91 62.49
N ALA A 505 27.71 0.32 61.99
CA ALA A 505 26.93 1.45 62.50
C ALA A 505 25.42 1.29 62.22
N ASP A 506 25.03 0.78 61.05
CA ASP A 506 23.63 0.46 60.73
C ASP A 506 23.05 -0.64 61.64
N MET A 507 23.87 -1.55 62.14
CA MET A 507 23.48 -2.66 63.00
C MET A 507 23.63 -2.37 64.50
N ASN A 508 23.98 -1.13 64.87
CA ASN A 508 24.28 -0.70 66.24
C ASN A 508 25.47 -1.44 66.90
N LEU A 509 26.37 -2.04 66.13
CA LEU A 509 27.56 -2.76 66.60
C LEU A 509 28.76 -1.82 66.78
N PHE A 510 28.61 -0.80 67.62
CA PHE A 510 29.63 0.25 67.82
C PHE A 510 30.90 -0.26 68.52
N GLU A 511 30.83 -1.36 69.28
CA GLU A 511 31.99 -2.03 69.89
C GLU A 511 33.06 -2.44 68.85
N GLN A 512 32.62 -2.78 67.63
CA GLN A 512 33.56 -3.12 66.54
C GLN A 512 34.16 -1.88 65.89
N ILE A 513 33.50 -0.74 65.99
CA ILE A 513 33.98 0.56 65.51
C ILE A 513 34.97 1.14 66.52
N GLU A 514 34.72 0.99 67.83
CA GLU A 514 35.62 1.40 68.92
C GLU A 514 37.04 0.81 68.77
N LYS A 515 37.18 -0.41 68.25
CA LYS A 515 38.50 -1.02 67.97
C LYS A 515 39.39 -0.20 67.04
N TYR A 516 38.81 0.67 66.19
CA TYR A 516 39.60 1.57 65.35
C TYR A 516 40.31 2.67 66.17
N LEU A 517 39.88 2.95 67.41
CA LEU A 517 40.58 3.83 68.35
C LEU A 517 41.85 3.18 68.90
N GLU A 518 42.02 1.86 68.87
CA GLU A 518 43.26 1.24 69.37
C GLU A 518 44.43 1.43 68.39
N VAL A 519 44.13 1.77 67.13
CA VAL A 519 45.11 1.91 66.06
C VAL A 519 45.55 3.37 65.93
N ARG A 520 46.86 3.65 66.15
CA ARG A 520 47.43 5.00 66.06
C ARG A 520 47.28 5.67 64.68
N LYS A 521 47.27 4.89 63.60
CA LYS A 521 47.07 5.35 62.21
C LYS A 521 46.14 4.37 61.47
N PRO A 522 44.82 4.51 61.57
CA PRO A 522 43.89 3.63 60.86
C PRO A 522 43.99 3.87 59.35
N LYS A 523 43.78 2.82 58.56
CA LYS A 523 43.69 2.92 57.09
C LYS A 523 42.46 3.72 56.62
N LEU A 524 41.42 3.77 57.47
CA LEU A 524 40.20 4.54 57.25
C LEU A 524 40.29 5.84 58.07
N PRO A 525 40.07 7.03 57.48
CA PRO A 525 40.20 8.30 58.20
C PRO A 525 39.26 8.40 59.40
N PHE A 526 39.75 8.94 60.52
CA PHE A 526 38.95 9.16 61.73
C PHE A 526 37.76 10.11 61.50
N GLU A 527 37.89 11.05 60.56
CA GLU A 527 36.82 11.94 60.09
C GLU A 527 35.60 11.16 59.58
N TYR A 528 35.84 10.13 58.77
CA TYR A 528 34.78 9.30 58.20
C TYR A 528 34.08 8.46 59.28
N LEU A 529 34.85 7.95 60.25
CA LEU A 529 34.31 7.20 61.40
C LEU A 529 33.49 8.12 62.34
N ALA A 530 33.96 9.34 62.59
CA ALA A 530 33.25 10.34 63.37
C ALA A 530 31.92 10.73 62.70
N GLN A 531 31.92 10.95 61.39
CA GLN A 531 30.70 11.27 60.63
C GLN A 531 29.68 10.12 60.68
N ILE A 532 30.11 8.88 60.53
CA ILE A 532 29.21 7.71 60.66
C ILE A 532 28.58 7.64 62.06
N CYS A 533 29.36 7.91 63.11
CA CYS A 533 28.88 7.88 64.49
C CYS A 533 27.90 9.04 64.79
N LEU A 534 28.15 10.23 64.22
CA LEU A 534 27.25 11.39 64.26
C LEU A 534 25.91 11.10 63.56
N GLU A 535 25.94 10.52 62.36
CA GLU A 535 24.74 10.15 61.60
C GLU A 535 23.84 9.17 62.37
N LYS A 536 24.41 8.34 63.24
CA LYS A 536 23.69 7.38 64.10
C LYS A 536 23.45 7.88 65.53
N LYS A 537 23.69 9.16 65.82
CA LYS A 537 23.49 9.81 67.13
C LYS A 537 24.30 9.22 68.30
N LYS A 538 25.44 8.56 68.02
CA LYS A 538 26.38 8.07 69.04
C LYS A 538 27.42 9.13 69.35
N MET A 539 27.00 10.16 70.09
CA MET A 539 27.79 11.36 70.35
C MET A 539 29.05 11.12 71.17
N SER A 540 29.04 10.19 72.12
CA SER A 540 30.21 9.87 72.96
C SER A 540 31.37 9.34 72.11
N LEU A 541 31.10 8.31 71.32
CA LEU A 541 32.09 7.68 70.46
C LEU A 541 32.57 8.60 69.33
N ALA A 542 31.66 9.42 68.78
CA ALA A 542 32.01 10.37 67.75
C ALA A 542 33.00 11.45 68.26
N LYS A 543 32.86 11.92 69.51
CA LYS A 543 33.81 12.87 70.13
C LYS A 543 35.21 12.26 70.27
N GLU A 544 35.29 11.01 70.72
CA GLU A 544 36.58 10.31 70.87
C GLU A 544 37.33 10.14 69.54
N PHE A 545 36.61 9.99 68.43
CA PHE A 545 37.22 9.98 67.10
C PHE A 545 37.66 11.38 66.66
N VAL A 546 36.88 12.42 66.94
CA VAL A 546 37.19 13.82 66.61
C VAL A 546 38.42 14.33 67.37
N ASP A 547 38.58 13.92 68.63
CA ASP A 547 39.74 14.30 69.45
C ASP A 547 41.08 13.79 68.88
N ARG A 548 41.04 12.72 68.07
CA ARG A 548 42.20 12.09 67.43
C ARG A 548 42.49 12.60 66.02
N ILE A 549 41.67 13.51 65.49
CA ILE A 549 41.92 14.18 64.22
C ILE A 549 43.03 15.22 64.43
N GLN A 550 44.07 15.17 63.59
CA GLN A 550 45.20 16.11 63.66
C GLN A 550 44.96 17.42 62.91
N ASP A 551 44.04 17.42 61.95
CA ASP A 551 43.65 18.60 61.17
C ASP A 551 42.64 19.44 61.97
N GLU A 552 43.04 20.64 62.39
CA GLU A 552 42.22 21.52 63.24
C GLU A 552 40.97 22.04 62.53
N ASP A 553 41.04 22.34 61.23
CA ASP A 553 39.90 22.88 60.47
C ASP A 553 38.77 21.83 60.34
N ILE A 554 39.15 20.57 60.07
CA ILE A 554 38.20 19.46 59.98
C ILE A 554 37.64 19.10 61.36
N LYS A 555 38.47 19.20 62.39
CA LYS A 555 38.08 18.98 63.78
C LYS A 555 37.06 20.03 64.24
N GLU A 556 37.30 21.32 63.98
CA GLU A 556 36.35 22.39 64.29
C GLU A 556 35.02 22.21 63.53
N SER A 557 35.07 21.88 62.24
CA SER A 557 33.88 21.64 61.42
C SER A 557 33.00 20.49 61.94
N LEU A 558 33.62 19.39 62.38
CA LEU A 558 32.90 18.27 62.98
C LEU A 558 32.40 18.59 64.38
N MET A 559 33.16 19.35 65.19
CA MET A 559 32.75 19.81 66.52
C MET A 559 31.50 20.70 66.49
N MET A 560 31.34 21.56 65.48
CA MET A 560 30.12 22.37 65.29
C MET A 560 28.85 21.52 65.10
N LYS A 561 28.97 20.25 64.66
CA LYS A 561 27.83 19.33 64.49
C LYS A 561 27.41 18.61 65.79
N PHE A 562 28.13 18.84 66.89
CA PHE A 562 27.78 18.34 68.23
C PHE A 562 27.06 19.38 69.09
N ALA A 563 26.98 20.64 68.63
CA ALA A 563 26.11 21.67 69.18
C ALA A 563 24.66 21.42 68.74
#